data_AF-A0A926A243-F1
#
_entry.id   AF-A0A926A243-F1
#
_cell.length_a   1.000
_cell.length_b   1.000
_cell.length_c   1.000
_cell.angle_alpha   90.00
_cell.angle_beta   90.00
_cell.angle_gamma   90.00
#
_symmetry.space_group_name_H-M   'P 1'
#
loop_
_entity.id
_entity.type
_entity.pdbx_description
1 polymer ?
#
loop_
_entity_poly.entity_id
_entity_poly.type
_entity_poly.pdbx_seq_one_letter_code
_entity_poly.pdbx_strand_id
1 'polypeptide(L)'
;MPSPDSHAARPASTATPPTHRSRTTLWIVAAAVVGFFAGFVLQNSRLSDVRDNLAQTDRALHAARLEATLSAAVIEAQSARYEPARQRASDFYTGLQRRLLPLIAEEQQAEARSILSERDSIITSLARNDPASAGALRLALVRLRETISRAALDTMAKPGGP
;
A
#
# COMPACT_ATOMS: atom_id res chain seq x y z
N MET A 1 -16.91 107.71 -20.06
CA MET A 1 -15.94 106.88 -19.32
C MET A 1 -16.32 105.40 -19.49
N PRO A 2 -15.34 104.47 -19.52
CA PRO A 2 -15.23 103.41 -20.53
C PRO A 2 -15.64 101.98 -20.06
N SER A 3 -15.71 101.06 -21.04
CA SER A 3 -15.76 99.57 -21.02
C SER A 3 -14.62 98.92 -20.18
N PRO A 4 -14.38 97.58 -20.08
CA PRO A 4 -14.96 96.40 -20.80
C PRO A 4 -15.08 95.06 -20.00
N ASP A 5 -15.58 94.01 -20.69
CA ASP A 5 -15.30 92.56 -20.66
C ASP A 5 -15.02 91.78 -19.36
N SER A 6 -15.58 90.55 -19.23
CA SER A 6 -14.82 89.31 -18.94
C SER A 6 -15.66 88.04 -18.64
N HIS A 7 -15.41 87.00 -19.47
CA HIS A 7 -15.34 85.55 -19.18
C HIS A 7 -16.61 84.81 -18.66
N ALA A 8 -17.25 83.92 -19.44
CA ALA A 8 -16.81 82.58 -19.86
C ALA A 8 -16.42 81.63 -18.70
N ALA A 9 -17.28 80.64 -18.38
CA ALA A 9 -16.84 79.28 -18.04
C ALA A 9 -18.03 78.28 -18.01
N ARG A 10 -17.74 77.10 -18.54
CA ARG A 10 -18.57 75.93 -18.85
C ARG A 10 -18.82 75.03 -17.61
N PRO A 11 -19.72 74.02 -17.73
CA PRO A 11 -20.26 73.25 -16.61
C PRO A 11 -19.26 72.28 -15.97
N ALA A 12 -19.26 72.20 -14.64
CA ALA A 12 -18.57 71.16 -13.90
C ALA A 12 -19.37 69.84 -13.99
N SER A 13 -18.97 68.99 -14.93
CA SER A 13 -19.36 67.60 -15.02
C SER A 13 -18.66 66.83 -13.89
N THR A 14 -19.40 66.43 -12.85
CA THR A 14 -18.90 65.50 -11.83
C THR A 14 -18.90 64.10 -12.42
N ALA A 15 -17.76 63.72 -12.99
CA ALA A 15 -17.48 62.37 -13.44
C ALA A 15 -17.47 61.39 -12.25
N THR A 16 -18.27 60.34 -12.33
CA THR A 16 -18.24 59.17 -11.45
C THR A 16 -16.90 58.45 -11.60
N PRO A 17 -16.21 58.05 -10.51
CA PRO A 17 -14.93 57.36 -10.63
C PRO A 17 -15.15 55.94 -11.19
N PRO A 18 -14.27 55.46 -12.10
CA PRO A 18 -14.35 54.11 -12.61
C PRO A 18 -13.92 53.11 -11.54
N THR A 19 -14.78 52.14 -11.24
CA THR A 19 -14.51 50.97 -10.38
C THR A 19 -13.55 50.01 -11.06
N HIS A 20 -12.25 50.33 -11.04
CA HIS A 20 -11.16 49.48 -11.53
C HIS A 20 -10.60 48.58 -10.40
N ARG A 21 -11.47 47.81 -9.74
CA ARG A 21 -11.06 46.89 -8.62
C ARG A 21 -11.46 45.43 -8.85
N SER A 22 -12.31 45.13 -9.83
CA SER A 22 -12.84 43.77 -10.02
C SER A 22 -11.81 42.79 -10.60
N ARG A 23 -10.97 43.23 -11.54
CA ARG A 23 -9.97 42.37 -12.20
C ARG A 23 -8.88 41.88 -11.27
N THR A 24 -8.36 42.75 -10.41
CA THR A 24 -7.30 42.38 -9.44
C THR A 24 -7.84 41.41 -8.39
N THR A 25 -9.07 41.61 -7.93
CA THR A 25 -9.74 40.72 -6.98
C THR A 25 -9.94 39.33 -7.57
N LEU A 26 -10.29 39.24 -8.85
CA LEU A 26 -10.49 37.97 -9.56
C LEU A 26 -9.17 37.18 -9.70
N TRP A 27 -8.04 37.86 -9.94
CA TRP A 27 -6.71 37.24 -9.96
C TRP A 27 -6.28 36.74 -8.58
N ILE A 28 -6.55 37.48 -7.51
CA ILE A 28 -6.22 37.07 -6.14
C ILE A 28 -7.03 35.82 -5.75
N VAL A 29 -8.33 35.79 -6.08
CA VAL A 29 -9.17 34.62 -5.82
C VAL A 29 -8.71 33.42 -6.65
N ALA A 30 -8.39 33.62 -7.94
CA ALA A 30 -7.85 32.55 -8.77
C ALA A 30 -6.53 31.99 -8.22
N ALA A 31 -5.61 32.85 -7.79
CA ALA A 31 -4.35 32.45 -7.17
C ALA A 31 -4.56 31.70 -5.84
N ALA A 32 -5.51 32.14 -5.02
CA ALA A 32 -5.86 31.46 -3.77
C ALA A 32 -6.45 30.07 -4.02
N VAL A 33 -7.32 29.93 -5.04
CA VAL A 33 -7.90 28.65 -5.44
C VAL A 33 -6.83 27.71 -5.97
N VAL A 34 -5.93 28.18 -6.84
CA VAL A 34 -4.83 27.36 -7.36
C VAL A 34 -3.87 26.91 -6.25
N GLY A 35 -3.51 27.82 -5.33
CA GLY A 35 -2.69 27.47 -4.16
C GLY A 35 -3.38 26.45 -3.25
N PHE A 36 -4.68 26.60 -3.05
CA PHE A 36 -5.49 25.66 -2.27
C PHE A 36 -5.52 24.26 -2.90
N PHE A 37 -5.79 24.16 -4.21
CA PHE A 37 -5.76 22.89 -4.93
C PHE A 37 -4.36 22.27 -5.00
N ALA A 38 -3.32 23.08 -5.21
CA ALA A 38 -1.94 22.60 -5.21
C ALA A 38 -1.54 22.00 -3.86
N GLY A 39 -1.91 22.67 -2.75
CA GLY A 39 -1.72 22.14 -1.40
C GLY A 39 -2.51 20.86 -1.15
N PHE A 40 -3.76 20.81 -1.61
CA PHE A 40 -4.64 19.64 -1.46
C PHE A 40 -4.12 18.40 -2.21
N VAL A 41 -3.61 18.58 -3.43
CA VAL A 41 -3.05 17.48 -4.25
C VAL A 41 -1.74 16.95 -3.64
N LEU A 42 -0.85 17.84 -3.17
CA LEU A 42 0.38 17.46 -2.47
C LEU A 42 0.14 16.77 -1.12
N GLN A 43 -0.93 17.12 -0.44
CA GLN A 43 -1.30 16.49 0.83
C GLN A 43 -1.98 15.15 0.63
N ASN A 44 -2.73 14.96 -0.45
CA ASN A 44 -3.38 13.70 -0.78
C ASN A 44 -2.37 12.62 -1.22
N SER A 45 -1.30 12.98 -1.94
CA SER A 45 -0.25 12.04 -2.34
C SER A 45 0.58 11.49 -1.18
N ARG A 46 0.84 12.31 -0.14
CA ARG A 46 1.52 11.83 1.07
C ARG A 46 0.70 10.82 1.87
N LEU A 47 -0.63 10.80 1.69
CA LEU A 47 -1.52 9.87 2.37
C LEU A 47 -1.59 8.51 1.67
N SER A 48 -1.48 8.49 0.34
CA SER A 48 -1.39 7.23 -0.44
C SER A 48 -0.07 6.51 -0.18
N ASP A 49 1.06 7.24 -0.18
CA ASP A 49 2.38 6.64 0.02
C ASP A 49 2.50 5.94 1.38
N VAL A 50 1.93 6.52 2.44
CA VAL A 50 1.94 5.91 3.79
C VAL A 50 1.07 4.64 3.84
N ARG A 51 -0.06 4.62 3.13
CA ARG A 51 -0.96 3.45 3.08
C ARG A 51 -0.33 2.29 2.31
N ASP A 52 0.33 2.58 1.20
CA ASP A 52 0.99 1.57 0.38
C ASP A 52 2.23 1.00 1.10
N ASN A 53 3.01 1.85 1.77
CA ASN A 53 4.11 1.40 2.61
C ASN A 53 3.65 0.55 3.80
N LEU A 54 2.53 0.90 4.45
CA LEU A 54 1.93 0.08 5.50
C LEU A 54 1.50 -1.30 4.97
N ALA A 55 0.81 -1.34 3.83
CA ALA A 55 0.37 -2.59 3.23
C ALA A 55 1.54 -3.48 2.77
N GLN A 56 2.64 -2.90 2.30
CA GLN A 56 3.86 -3.64 1.97
C GLN A 56 4.56 -4.18 3.22
N THR A 57 4.68 -3.35 4.27
CA THR A 57 5.34 -3.72 5.52
C THR A 57 4.59 -4.85 6.24
N ASP A 58 3.26 -4.79 6.26
CA ASP A 58 2.42 -5.81 6.91
C ASP A 58 2.51 -7.15 6.17
N ARG A 59 2.52 -7.13 4.83
CA ARG A 59 2.77 -8.31 4.00
C ARG A 59 4.12 -8.95 4.28
N ALA A 60 5.19 -8.16 4.30
CA ALA A 60 6.53 -8.63 4.59
C ALA A 60 6.63 -9.24 6.00
N LEU A 61 6.00 -8.59 6.99
CA LEU A 61 5.95 -9.08 8.37
C LEU A 61 5.21 -10.42 8.47
N HIS A 62 4.05 -10.55 7.82
CA HIS A 62 3.30 -11.80 7.79
C HIS A 62 4.05 -12.93 7.09
N ALA A 63 4.68 -12.64 5.95
CA ALA A 63 5.52 -13.57 5.23
C ALA A 63 6.69 -14.08 6.09
N ALA A 64 7.45 -13.16 6.72
CA ALA A 64 8.58 -13.51 7.58
C ALA A 64 8.16 -14.36 8.80
N ARG A 65 7.01 -14.03 9.42
CA ARG A 65 6.47 -14.82 10.54
C ARG A 65 6.09 -16.24 10.12
N LEU A 66 5.48 -16.40 8.95
CA LEU A 66 5.13 -17.72 8.41
C LEU A 66 6.37 -18.54 8.08
N GLU A 67 7.36 -17.91 7.45
CA GLU A 67 8.64 -18.54 7.13
C GLU A 67 9.36 -19.02 8.39
N ALA A 68 9.42 -18.18 9.42
CA ALA A 68 10.02 -18.55 10.71
C ALA A 68 9.26 -19.70 11.38
N THR A 69 7.93 -19.68 11.34
CA THR A 69 7.07 -20.73 11.92
C THR A 69 7.31 -22.07 11.22
N LEU A 70 7.34 -22.07 9.88
CA LEU A 70 7.57 -23.28 9.08
C LEU A 70 9.01 -23.79 9.23
N SER A 71 10.00 -22.89 9.26
CA SER A 71 11.40 -23.26 9.52
C SER A 71 11.57 -23.93 10.88
N ALA A 72 10.90 -23.41 11.92
CA ALA A 72 10.88 -24.05 13.22
C ALA A 72 10.20 -25.43 13.18
N ALA A 73 9.11 -25.59 12.42
CA ALA A 73 8.48 -26.89 12.22
C ALA A 73 9.44 -27.91 11.55
N VAL A 74 10.20 -27.48 10.54
CA VAL A 74 11.23 -28.30 9.87
C VAL A 74 12.29 -28.76 10.88
N ILE A 75 12.86 -27.85 11.67
CA ILE A 75 13.91 -28.16 12.65
C ILE A 75 13.40 -29.18 13.68
N GLU A 76 12.17 -29.00 14.15
CA GLU A 76 11.56 -29.87 15.15
C GLU A 76 11.27 -31.26 14.57
N ALA A 77 10.77 -31.34 13.34
CA ALA A 77 10.57 -32.62 12.66
C ALA A 77 11.91 -33.35 12.40
N GLN A 78 12.96 -32.62 12.01
CA GLN A 78 14.32 -33.17 11.85
C GLN A 78 14.90 -33.69 13.16
N SER A 79 14.53 -33.05 14.28
CA SER A 79 14.92 -33.46 15.62
C SER A 79 14.02 -34.55 16.22
N ALA A 80 13.18 -35.20 15.40
CA ALA A 80 12.18 -36.19 15.81
C ALA A 80 11.15 -35.68 16.85
N ARG A 81 10.97 -34.36 16.96
CA ARG A 81 9.97 -33.70 17.81
C ARG A 81 8.70 -33.43 16.99
N TYR A 82 8.02 -34.52 16.62
CA TYR A 82 6.91 -34.50 15.66
C TYR A 82 5.67 -33.75 16.16
N GLU A 83 5.32 -33.85 17.44
CA GLU A 83 4.15 -33.15 17.98
C GLU A 83 4.34 -31.62 17.99
N PRO A 84 5.45 -31.05 18.50
CA PRO A 84 5.77 -29.64 18.32
C PRO A 84 5.85 -29.19 16.86
N ALA A 85 6.35 -30.06 15.97
CA ALA A 85 6.37 -29.78 14.53
C ALA A 85 4.95 -29.73 13.94
N ARG A 86 4.06 -30.64 14.33
CA ARG A 86 2.65 -30.69 13.91
C ARG A 86 1.88 -29.44 14.31
N GLN A 87 2.09 -28.95 15.53
CA GLN A 87 1.47 -27.71 16.01
C GLN A 87 1.94 -26.52 15.18
N ARG A 88 3.25 -26.34 15.01
CA ARG A 88 3.80 -25.24 14.20
C ARG A 88 3.41 -25.33 12.73
N ALA A 89 3.36 -26.53 12.15
CA ALA A 89 2.86 -26.72 10.79
C ALA A 89 1.38 -26.29 10.68
N SER A 90 0.54 -26.67 11.65
CA SER A 90 -0.87 -26.25 11.70
C SER A 90 -1.03 -24.74 11.80
N ASP A 91 -0.21 -24.09 12.64
CA ASP A 91 -0.16 -22.63 12.77
C ASP A 91 0.29 -21.96 11.47
N PHE A 92 1.30 -22.52 10.81
CA PHE A 92 1.76 -22.08 9.50
C PHE A 92 0.62 -22.13 8.47
N TYR A 93 -0.03 -23.28 8.28
CA TYR A 93 -1.09 -23.40 7.26
C TYR A 93 -2.30 -22.51 7.57
N THR A 94 -2.67 -22.39 8.84
CA THR A 94 -3.75 -21.48 9.27
C THR A 94 -3.38 -20.02 8.99
N GLY A 95 -2.13 -19.63 9.30
CA GLY A 95 -1.65 -18.28 9.05
C GLY A 95 -1.49 -17.99 7.55
N LEU A 96 -1.04 -18.96 6.74
CA LEU A 96 -0.94 -18.84 5.29
C LEU A 96 -2.33 -18.55 4.70
N GLN A 97 -3.33 -19.36 5.07
CA GLN A 97 -4.70 -19.19 4.58
C GLN A 97 -5.36 -17.88 5.01
N ARG A 98 -5.21 -17.49 6.28
CA ARG A 98 -5.95 -16.35 6.86
C ARG A 98 -5.25 -15.01 6.72
N ARG A 99 -3.92 -14.99 6.69
CA ARG A 99 -3.13 -13.75 6.79
C ARG A 99 -2.40 -13.42 5.50
N LEU A 100 -1.74 -14.38 4.87
CA LEU A 100 -0.90 -14.09 3.69
C LEU A 100 -1.68 -14.21 2.38
N LEU A 101 -2.52 -15.24 2.23
CA LEU A 101 -3.26 -15.50 1.00
C LEU A 101 -4.12 -14.30 0.52
N PRO A 102 -4.85 -13.57 1.41
CA PRO A 102 -5.63 -12.41 0.99
C PRO A 102 -4.80 -11.19 0.59
N LEU A 103 -3.50 -11.18 0.90
CA LEU A 103 -2.62 -10.03 0.71
C LEU A 103 -1.70 -10.17 -0.52
N ILE A 104 -1.62 -11.35 -1.12
CA ILE A 104 -0.81 -11.61 -2.33
C ILE A 104 -1.70 -11.58 -3.57
N ALA A 105 -1.11 -11.28 -4.74
CA ALA A 105 -1.86 -11.22 -5.99
C ALA A 105 -2.33 -12.63 -6.44
N GLU A 106 -3.40 -12.67 -7.25
CA GLU A 106 -4.08 -13.91 -7.65
C GLU A 106 -3.14 -14.92 -8.33
N GLU A 107 -2.16 -14.44 -9.08
CA GLU A 107 -1.14 -15.25 -9.74
C GLU A 107 -0.30 -16.04 -8.73
N GLN A 108 0.10 -15.40 -7.63
CA GLN A 108 0.87 -16.05 -6.56
C GLN A 108 -0.03 -16.85 -5.60
N GLN A 109 -1.34 -16.55 -5.55
CA GLN A 109 -2.29 -17.33 -4.77
C GLN A 109 -2.43 -18.77 -5.28
N ALA A 110 -2.27 -19.02 -6.59
CA ALA A 110 -2.32 -20.38 -7.13
C ALA A 110 -1.27 -21.30 -6.48
N GLU A 111 -0.04 -20.80 -6.37
CA GLU A 111 1.07 -21.54 -5.73
C GLU A 111 0.85 -21.69 -4.21
N ALA A 112 0.42 -20.61 -3.54
CA ALA A 112 0.09 -20.68 -2.11
C ALA A 112 -1.06 -21.64 -1.80
N ARG A 113 -2.07 -21.73 -2.68
CA ARG A 113 -3.17 -22.73 -2.59
C ARG A 113 -2.65 -24.14 -2.83
N SER A 114 -1.68 -24.33 -3.73
CA SER A 114 -1.02 -25.63 -3.90
C SER A 114 -0.23 -26.04 -2.66
N ILE A 115 0.41 -25.12 -1.95
CA ILE A 115 1.05 -25.43 -0.66
C ILE A 115 0.00 -25.81 0.38
N LEU A 116 -1.14 -25.10 0.42
CA LEU A 116 -2.25 -25.38 1.36
C LEU A 116 -2.88 -26.77 1.13
N SER A 117 -2.92 -27.27 -0.11
CA SER A 117 -3.50 -28.59 -0.40
C SER A 117 -2.66 -29.74 0.17
N GLU A 118 -1.37 -29.51 0.46
CA GLU A 118 -0.49 -30.49 1.10
C GLU A 118 -0.65 -30.57 2.63
N ARG A 119 -1.44 -29.66 3.23
CA ARG A 119 -1.60 -29.58 4.70
C ARG A 119 -1.96 -30.92 5.32
N ASP A 120 -3.03 -31.55 4.84
CA ASP A 120 -3.60 -32.70 5.52
C ASP A 120 -2.68 -33.93 5.42
N SER A 121 -1.96 -34.08 4.30
CA SER A 121 -0.98 -35.15 4.14
C SER A 121 0.23 -34.95 5.07
N ILE A 122 0.77 -33.73 5.15
CA ILE A 122 1.91 -33.40 6.02
C ILE A 122 1.54 -33.51 7.50
N ILE A 123 0.38 -32.99 7.90
CA ILE A 123 -0.11 -33.10 9.28
C ILE A 123 -0.33 -34.56 9.67
N THR A 124 -0.87 -35.38 8.76
CA THR A 124 -1.04 -36.82 8.99
C THR A 124 0.29 -37.54 9.12
N SER A 125 1.27 -37.23 8.26
CA SER A 125 2.63 -37.79 8.33
C SER A 125 3.31 -37.44 9.66
N LEU A 126 3.22 -36.17 10.10
CA LEU A 126 3.71 -35.73 11.41
C LEU A 126 3.02 -36.46 12.57
N ALA A 127 1.69 -36.62 12.51
CA ALA A 127 0.94 -37.35 13.54
C ALA A 127 1.33 -38.84 13.62
N ARG A 128 1.86 -39.42 12.54
CA ARG A 128 2.38 -40.79 12.48
C ARG A 128 3.86 -40.90 12.85
N ASN A 129 4.51 -39.80 13.25
CA ASN A 129 5.95 -39.72 13.50
C ASN A 129 6.81 -40.16 12.30
N ASP A 130 6.31 -39.91 11.08
CA ASP A 130 7.01 -40.31 9.86
C ASP A 130 8.19 -39.36 9.57
N PRO A 131 9.44 -39.87 9.49
CA PRO A 131 10.62 -39.03 9.24
C PRO A 131 10.62 -38.35 7.88
N ALA A 132 9.85 -38.83 6.89
CA ALA A 132 9.71 -38.18 5.60
C ALA A 132 9.02 -36.80 5.69
N SER A 133 8.23 -36.56 6.74
CA SER A 133 7.52 -35.29 7.00
C SER A 133 8.46 -34.07 7.01
N ALA A 134 9.68 -34.21 7.54
CA ALA A 134 10.67 -33.14 7.57
C ALA A 134 11.09 -32.71 6.14
N GLY A 135 11.18 -33.66 5.22
CA GLY A 135 11.46 -33.40 3.81
C GLY A 135 10.33 -32.65 3.13
N ALA A 136 9.08 -33.04 3.40
CA ALA A 136 7.90 -32.39 2.86
C ALA A 136 7.74 -30.94 3.38
N LEU A 137 7.93 -30.72 4.69
CA LEU A 137 7.93 -29.37 5.28
C LEU A 137 9.02 -28.46 4.67
N ARG A 138 10.21 -29.02 4.42
CA ARG A 138 11.30 -28.28 3.79
C ARG A 138 10.97 -27.90 2.34
N LEU A 139 10.32 -28.80 1.59
CA LEU A 139 9.87 -28.48 0.24
C LEU A 139 8.83 -27.35 0.25
N ALA A 140 7.85 -27.43 1.16
CA ALA A 140 6.86 -26.36 1.35
C ALA A 140 7.53 -25.02 1.71
N LEU A 141 8.59 -25.02 2.52
CA LEU A 141 9.37 -23.82 2.87
C LEU A 141 10.05 -23.19 1.66
N VAL A 142 10.67 -24.01 0.80
CA VAL A 142 11.31 -23.53 -0.43
C VAL A 142 10.27 -22.90 -1.37
N ARG A 143 9.15 -23.59 -1.61
CA ARG A 143 8.06 -23.08 -2.45
C ARG A 143 7.45 -21.79 -1.90
N LEU A 144 7.30 -21.68 -0.58
CA LEU A 144 6.84 -20.46 0.07
C LEU A 144 7.79 -19.29 -0.21
N ARG A 145 9.10 -19.48 -0.02
CA ARG A 145 10.12 -18.45 -0.26
C ARG A 145 10.12 -17.98 -1.71
N GLU A 146 10.00 -18.90 -2.66
CA GLU A 146 9.89 -18.57 -4.09
C GLU A 146 8.62 -17.76 -4.39
N THR A 147 7.50 -18.13 -3.77
CA THR A 147 6.23 -17.39 -3.91
C THR A 147 6.34 -15.96 -3.38
N ILE A 148 6.95 -15.78 -2.20
CA ILE A 148 7.18 -14.46 -1.61
C ILE A 148 8.16 -13.63 -2.45
N SER A 149 9.23 -14.26 -2.94
CA SER A 149 10.26 -13.60 -3.74
C SER A 149 9.68 -13.10 -5.07
N ARG A 150 8.85 -13.90 -5.74
CA ARG A 150 8.12 -13.49 -6.94
C ARG A 150 7.16 -12.32 -6.65
N ALA A 151 6.37 -12.41 -5.59
CA ALA A 151 5.48 -11.33 -5.19
C ALA A 151 6.22 -10.01 -4.88
N ALA A 152 7.42 -10.10 -4.29
CA ALA A 152 8.28 -8.94 -4.04
C ALA A 152 8.82 -8.32 -5.34
N LEU A 153 9.27 -9.16 -6.29
CA LEU A 153 9.74 -8.71 -7.60
C LEU A 153 8.62 -8.01 -8.40
N ASP A 154 7.40 -8.55 -8.38
CA ASP A 154 6.26 -7.93 -9.07
C ASP A 154 5.87 -6.58 -8.45
N THR A 155 6.00 -6.47 -7.12
CA THR A 155 5.77 -5.20 -6.42
C THR A 155 6.82 -4.14 -6.81
N MET A 156 8.07 -4.54 -7.07
CA MET A 156 9.12 -3.62 -7.55
C MET A 156 8.96 -3.27 -9.02
N ALA A 157 8.44 -4.19 -9.84
CA ALA A 157 8.20 -3.96 -11.27
C ALA A 157 7.01 -3.02 -11.55
N LYS A 158 6.10 -2.84 -10.59
CA LYS A 158 4.97 -1.90 -10.67
C LYS A 158 5.17 -0.71 -9.72
N PRO A 159 6.11 0.23 -10.01
CA PRO A 159 6.26 1.43 -9.19
C PRO A 159 5.12 2.39 -9.53
N GLY A 160 4.06 2.39 -8.72
CA GLY A 160 3.04 3.44 -8.68
C GLY A 160 2.17 3.58 -9.95
N GLY A 161 0.94 3.09 -9.86
CA GLY A 161 -0.19 3.76 -10.51
C GLY A 161 -1.22 2.86 -11.19
N PRO A 162 -2.38 3.43 -11.55
CA PRO A 162 -3.03 4.65 -11.01
C PRO A 162 -3.91 4.39 -9.77
#